data_AF-A0A2V9Y008-F1
#
_entry.id   AF-A0A2V9Y008-F1
#
_cell.length_a   1.000
_cell.length_b   1.000
_cell.length_c   1.000
_cell.angle_alpha   90.00
_cell.angle_beta   90.00
_cell.angle_gamma   90.00
#
_symmetry.space_group_name_H-M   'P 1'
#
loop_
_entity.id
_entity.type
_entity.pdbx_description
1 polymer ?
#
loop_
_entity_poly.entity_id
_entity_poly.type
_entity_poly.pdbx_seq_one_letter_code
_entity_poly.pdbx_strand_id
1 'polypeptide(L)' 'MPAERLQKIIAAAGIASRRKAEELITSGRVVVNGQVVTALGSKADPEHDHI' A
#
# COMPACT_ATOMS: atom_id res chain seq x y z
N MET A 1 -13.46 -5.92 1.27
CA MET A 1 -13.36 -5.56 2.71
C MET A 1 -13.42 -4.04 2.84
N PRO A 2 -13.59 -3.40 4.02
CA PRO A 2 -13.42 -1.95 4.08
C PRO A 2 -11.98 -1.58 3.66
N ALA A 3 -11.83 -0.50 2.88
CA ALA A 3 -10.52 -0.05 2.41
C ALA A 3 -9.55 0.16 3.59
N GLU A 4 -8.41 -0.50 3.52
CA GLU A 4 -7.41 -0.53 4.57
C GLU A 4 -6.16 0.26 4.15
N ARG A 5 -5.39 0.76 5.12
CA ARG A 5 -4.20 1.56 4.82
C ARG A 5 -3.17 0.70 4.08
N LEU A 6 -2.61 1.23 2.99
CA LEU A 6 -1.63 0.54 2.16
C LEU A 6 -0.45 -0.04 2.96
N GLN A 7 0.08 0.70 3.93
CA GLN A 7 1.18 0.19 4.76
C GLN A 7 0.80 -1.02 5.62
N LYS A 8 -0.49 -1.16 5.98
CA LYS A 8 -0.99 -2.33 6.71
C LYS A 8 -1.17 -3.50 5.76
N ILE A 9 -1.70 -3.26 4.56
CA ILE A 9 -1.88 -4.29 3.53
C ILE A 9 -0.52 -4.87 3.10
N ILE A 10 0.44 -4.02 2.74
CA ILE A 10 1.80 -4.42 2.33
C ILE A 10 2.50 -5.21 3.45
N ALA A 11 2.28 -4.83 4.71
CA ALA A 11 2.83 -5.55 5.85
C ALA A 11 2.13 -6.88 6.13
N ALA A 12 0.81 -6.95 5.95
CA ALA A 12 0.04 -8.18 6.06
C ALA A 12 0.41 -9.19 4.95
N ALA A 13 0.75 -8.70 3.76
CA ALA A 13 1.27 -9.50 2.65
C ALA A 13 2.72 -9.99 2.88
N GLY A 14 3.39 -9.56 3.95
CA GLY A 14 4.77 -9.97 4.26
C GLY A 14 5.84 -9.33 3.37
N ILE A 15 5.48 -8.34 2.55
CA ILE A 15 6.40 -7.69 1.60
C ILE A 15 7.39 -6.79 2.35
N ALA A 16 6.91 -6.02 3.33
CA ALA A 16 7.72 -5.07 4.09
C ALA A 16 7.12 -4.80 5.47
N SER A 17 7.89 -4.29 6.42
CA SER A 17 7.31 -3.80 7.68
C SER A 17 6.42 -2.58 7.44
N ARG A 18 5.49 -2.27 8.36
CA ARG A 18 4.60 -1.09 8.24
C ARG A 18 5.36 0.21 7.95
N ARG A 19 6.48 0.44 8.63
CA ARG A 19 7.33 1.63 8.39
C ARG A 19 8.03 1.59 7.05
N LYS A 20 8.54 0.42 6.65
CA LYS A 20 9.20 0.27 5.36
C LYS A 20 8.22 0.41 4.20
N ALA A 21 6.97 -0.03 4.38
CA ALA A 21 5.90 0.19 3.42
C ALA A 21 5.60 1.68 3.24
N GLU A 22 5.60 2.48 4.30
CA GLU A 22 5.46 3.95 4.21
C GLU A 22 6.61 4.58 3.40
N GLU A 23 7.85 4.12 3.59
CA GLU A 23 9.00 4.55 2.76
C GLU A 23 8.85 4.14 1.29
N LEU A 24 8.33 2.95 1.01
CA LEU A 24 8.07 2.49 -0.36
C LEU A 24 6.99 3.33 -1.04
N ILE A 25 5.94 3.70 -0.29
CA ILE A 25 4.90 4.59 -0.77
C ILE A 25 5.52 5.95 -1.11
N THR A 26 6.18 6.62 -0.17
CA THR A 26 6.73 7.97 -0.41
C THR A 26 7.80 8.01 -1.50
N SER A 27 8.55 6.92 -1.69
CA SER A 27 9.51 6.77 -2.79
C SER A 27 8.88 6.45 -4.15
N GLY A 28 7.55 6.34 -4.24
CA GLY A 28 6.85 6.05 -5.49
C GLY A 28 7.06 4.62 -5.99
N ARG A 29 7.35 3.70 -5.08
CA ARG A 29 7.61 2.28 -5.38
C ARG A 29 6.37 1.40 -5.23
N VAL A 30 5.22 2.00 -4.93
CA VAL A 30 3.96 1.30 -4.75
C VAL A 30 2.99 1.73 -5.84
N VAL A 31 2.38 0.75 -6.51
CA VAL A 31 1.42 0.96 -7.60
C VAL A 31 0.13 0.29 -7.20
N VAL A 32 -0.98 1.02 -7.24
CA VAL A 32 -2.30 0.46 -6.98
C VAL A 32 -3.15 0.63 -8.23
N ASN A 33 -3.65 -0.47 -8.79
CA ASN A 33 -4.44 -0.48 -10.03
C ASN A 33 -3.76 0.28 -11.19
N GLY A 34 -2.43 0.19 -11.29
CA GLY A 34 -1.64 0.90 -12.31
C GLY A 34 -1.35 2.37 -12.00
N GLN A 35 -1.78 2.90 -10.85
CA GLN A 35 -1.46 4.26 -10.42
C GLN A 35 -0.36 4.24 -9.35
N VAL A 36 0.72 4.98 -9.57
CA VAL A 36 1.77 5.15 -8.56
C VAL A 36 1.23 5.96 -7.39
N VAL A 37 1.27 5.38 -6.18
CA VAL A 37 0.79 6.03 -4.97
C VAL A 37 1.97 6.50 -4.14
N THR A 38 2.04 7.81 -3.91
CA THR A 38 3.07 8.46 -3.07
C THR A 38 2.53 9.07 -1.79
N ALA A 39 1.21 9.16 -1.65
CA ALA A 39 0.57 9.75 -0.49
C ALA A 39 0.48 8.76 0.69
N LEU A 40 1.02 9.15 1.84
CA LEU A 40 0.88 8.39 3.09
C LEU A 40 -0.57 8.38 3.56
N GLY A 41 -1.02 7.24 4.09
CA GLY A 41 -2.40 7.07 4.55
C GLY A 41 -3.40 6.74 3.45
N SER A 42 -2.95 6.61 2.21
CA SER A 42 -3.72 6.02 1.12
C SER A 42 -4.29 4.66 1.52
N LYS A 43 -5.53 4.41 1.11
CA LYS A 43 -6.26 3.19 1.39
C LYS A 43 -6.50 2.42 0.09
N ALA A 44 -6.47 1.11 0.17
CA ALA A 44 -6.82 0.20 -0.91
C ALA A 44 -7.69 -0.94 -0.35
N ASP A 45 -8.49 -1.58 -1.19
CA ASP A 45 -9.18 -2.82 -0.84
C ASP A 45 -8.32 -4.01 -1.29
N PRO A 46 -7.71 -4.78 -0.37
CA PRO A 46 -6.85 -5.91 -0.74
C PRO A 46 -7.58 -7.04 -1.49
N GLU A 47 -8.93 -7.04 -1.49
CA GLU A 47 -9.72 -8.04 -2.23
C GLU A 47 -10.05 -7.60 -3.67
N HIS A 48 -10.05 -6.30 -3.96
CA HIS A 48 -10.47 -5.75 -5.26
C HIS A 48 -9.34 -4.99 -5.99
N ASP A 49 -8.42 -4.40 -5.25
CA ASP A 49 -7.32 -3.61 -5.79
C ASP A 49 -6.05 -4.45 -5.95
N HIS A 50 -5.33 -4.22 -7.04
CA HIS A 50 -4.04 -4.83 -7.32
C HIS A 50 -2.91 -3.92 -6.83
N ILE A 51 -2.02 -4.44 -5.97
CA ILE A 51 -0.92 -3.72 -5.31
C ILE A 51 0.44 -4.34 -5.67
#